data_AF-A0A5C8T1N5-F1
#
_entry.id   AF-A0A5C8T1N5-F1
#
_cell.length_a   1.000
_cell.length_b   1.000
_cell.length_c   1.000
_cell.angle_alpha   90.00
_cell.angle_beta   90.00
_cell.angle_gamma   90.00
#
_symmetry.space_group_name_H-M   'P 1'
#
loop_
_entity.id
_entity.type
_entity.pdbx_description
1 polymer ?
#
loop_
_entity_poly.entity_id
_entity_poly.type
_entity_poly.pdbx_seq_one_letter_code
_entity_poly.pdbx_strand_id
1 'polypeptide(L)' 'DAPIADPVAALRAAADPSVPVPLAVLIGPEGGFAPEERAAILARPNTVALSLGPRILRADTAMVAALALVQAVLGDAR' A
#
# COMPACT_ATOMS: atom_id res chain seq x y z
N ASP A 1 0.31 6.43 -10.99
CA ASP A 1 -0.66 5.52 -10.33
C ASP A 1 -0.04 4.17 -9.99
N ALA A 2 -0.78 3.31 -9.28
CA ALA A 2 -0.36 1.95 -8.96
C ALA A 2 -0.40 1.07 -10.23
N PRO A 3 0.62 0.22 -10.47
CA PRO A 3 0.68 -0.61 -11.69
C PRO A 3 -0.34 -1.75 -11.68
N ILE A 4 -0.78 -2.20 -10.50
CA ILE A 4 -1.77 -3.27 -10.32
C ILE A 4 -3.01 -2.67 -9.67
N ALA A 5 -4.16 -2.82 -10.34
CA ALA A 5 -5.43 -2.27 -9.86
C ALA A 5 -6.04 -3.06 -8.70
N ASP A 6 -5.85 -4.39 -8.67
CA ASP A 6 -6.29 -5.25 -7.58
C ASP A 6 -5.28 -5.21 -6.41
N PRO A 7 -5.65 -4.65 -5.25
CA PRO A 7 -4.74 -4.55 -4.11
C PRO A 7 -4.33 -5.91 -3.54
N VAL A 8 -5.19 -6.92 -3.57
CA VAL A 8 -4.87 -8.25 -3.02
C VAL A 8 -3.84 -8.94 -3.90
N ALA A 9 -4.00 -8.85 -5.21
CA ALA A 9 -3.02 -9.35 -6.17
C ALA A 9 -1.66 -8.64 -6.00
N ALA A 10 -1.66 -7.31 -5.83
CA ALA A 10 -0.45 -6.53 -5.62
C ALA A 10 0.30 -6.96 -4.34
N LEU A 11 -0.42 -7.15 -3.23
CA LEU A 11 0.15 -7.56 -1.95
C LEU A 11 0.74 -8.99 -2.01
N ARG A 12 0.00 -9.94 -2.61
CA ARG A 12 0.47 -11.33 -2.76
C ARG A 12 1.67 -11.46 -3.70
N ALA A 13 1.79 -10.57 -4.68
CA ALA A 13 2.96 -10.52 -5.55
C ALA A 13 4.18 -9.90 -4.84
N ALA A 14 3.95 -9.01 -3.86
CA ALA A 14 5.01 -8.31 -3.14
C ALA A 14 5.66 -9.16 -2.04
N ALA A 15 4.89 -10.06 -1.39
CA ALA A 15 5.41 -10.92 -0.32
C ALA A 15 4.59 -12.21 -0.19
N ASP A 16 5.25 -13.27 0.30
CA ASP A 16 4.63 -14.55 0.61
C ASP A 16 3.81 -14.46 1.91
N PRO A 17 2.47 -14.65 1.87
CA PRO A 17 1.63 -14.66 3.06
C PRO A 17 1.93 -15.79 4.06
N SER A 18 2.77 -16.76 3.76
CA SER A 18 3.18 -17.81 4.71
C SER A 18 4.43 -17.43 5.52
N VAL A 19 5.13 -16.36 5.15
CA VAL A 19 6.37 -15.91 5.78
C VAL A 19 6.15 -14.52 6.39
N PRO A 20 6.01 -14.40 7.73
CA PRO A 20 5.89 -13.10 8.38
C PRO A 20 7.11 -12.22 8.11
N VAL A 21 6.87 -11.00 7.63
CA VAL A 21 7.90 -9.99 7.38
C VAL A 21 7.49 -8.66 8.02
N PRO A 22 8.44 -7.80 8.42
CA PRO A 22 8.12 -6.45 8.84
C PRO A 22 7.42 -5.67 7.72
N LEU A 23 6.30 -5.04 8.03
CA LEU A 23 5.51 -4.26 7.09
C LEU A 23 5.48 -2.78 7.51
N ALA A 24 5.51 -1.89 6.53
CA ALA A 24 5.28 -0.46 6.72
C ALA A 24 4.23 0.01 5.73
N VAL A 25 3.25 0.78 6.21
CA VAL A 25 2.26 1.45 5.37
C VAL A 25 2.54 2.94 5.40
N LEU A 26 2.69 3.55 4.22
CA LEU A 26 2.95 4.97 4.07
C LEU A 26 1.73 5.64 3.43
N ILE A 27 1.16 6.62 4.14
CA ILE A 27 0.03 7.43 3.67
C ILE A 27 0.51 8.89 3.62
N GLY A 28 0.28 9.55 2.49
CA GLY A 28 0.66 10.94 2.30
C GLY A 28 -0.29 11.91 3.03
N PRO A 29 0.07 13.20 3.11
CA PRO A 29 -0.82 14.25 3.60
C PRO A 29 -2.02 14.42 2.65
N GLU A 30 -2.95 15.33 2.97
CA GLU A 30 -4.15 15.59 2.18
C GLU A 30 -3.83 15.99 0.73
N GLY A 31 -2.70 16.67 0.50
CA GLY A 31 -2.20 17.03 -0.83
C GLY A 31 -1.48 15.89 -1.58
N GLY A 32 -1.31 14.73 -0.95
CA GLY A 32 -0.51 13.63 -1.47
C GLY A 32 1.00 13.90 -1.37
N PHE A 33 1.78 13.00 -1.97
CA PHE A 33 3.24 13.17 -2.11
C PHE A 33 3.55 14.06 -3.31
N ALA A 34 4.55 14.93 -3.16
CA ALA A 34 5.13 15.62 -4.31
C ALA A 34 5.70 14.60 -5.31
N PRO A 35 5.79 14.94 -6.61
CA PRO A 35 6.32 14.03 -7.63
C PRO A 35 7.70 13.45 -7.27
N GLU A 36 8.58 14.26 -6.70
CA GLU A 36 9.94 13.89 -6.31
C GLU A 36 9.93 12.95 -5.09
N GLU A 37 9.07 13.20 -4.10
CA GLU A 37 8.88 12.32 -2.94
C GLU A 37 8.33 10.97 -3.38
N ARG A 38 7.32 10.98 -4.26
CA ARG A 38 6.72 9.76 -4.81
C ARG A 38 7.78 8.94 -5.57
N ALA A 39 8.61 9.59 -6.37
CA ALA A 39 9.70 8.92 -7.08
C ALA A 39 10.72 8.32 -6.10
N ALA A 40 11.12 9.07 -5.08
CA ALA A 40 12.05 8.60 -4.05
C ALA A 40 11.49 7.42 -3.24
N ILE A 41 10.20 7.46 -2.88
CA ILE A 41 9.51 6.35 -2.20
C ILE A 41 9.52 5.10 -3.07
N LEU A 42 9.10 5.22 -4.34
CA LEU A 42 9.01 4.09 -5.27
C LEU A 42 10.37 3.51 -5.67
N ALA A 43 11.46 4.27 -5.55
CA ALA A 43 12.81 3.78 -5.81
C ALA A 43 13.36 2.89 -4.67
N ARG A 44 12.72 2.88 -3.50
CA ARG A 44 13.16 2.04 -2.38
C ARG A 44 12.86 0.57 -2.66
N PRO A 45 13.76 -0.36 -2.30
CA PRO A 45 13.49 -1.78 -2.42
C PRO A 45 12.26 -2.17 -1.59
N ASN A 46 11.55 -3.22 -2.03
CA ASN A 46 10.37 -3.77 -1.36
C ASN A 46 9.24 -2.73 -1.17
N THR A 47 9.11 -1.78 -2.10
CA THR A 47 8.01 -0.81 -2.09
C THR A 47 7.01 -1.15 -3.17
N VAL A 48 5.73 -1.22 -2.78
CA VAL A 48 4.61 -1.46 -3.69
C VAL A 48 3.64 -0.29 -3.64
N ALA A 49 3.26 0.24 -4.80
CA ALA A 49 2.16 1.18 -4.91
C ALA A 49 0.84 0.39 -4.86
N LEU A 50 0.00 0.68 -3.86
CA LEU A 50 -1.26 -0.01 -3.66
C LEU A 50 -2.44 0.83 -4.15
N SER A 51 -3.28 0.26 -5.02
CA SER A 51 -4.55 0.88 -5.43
C SER A 51 -5.62 0.66 -4.35
N LEU A 52 -6.35 1.70 -3.96
CA LEU A 52 -7.51 1.60 -3.04
C LEU A 52 -8.84 1.74 -3.78
N GLY A 53 -8.84 1.43 -5.08
CA GLY A 53 -10.00 1.53 -5.96
C GLY A 53 -10.12 2.89 -6.65
N PRO A 54 -11.23 3.13 -7.37
CA PRO A 54 -11.35 4.24 -8.32
C PRO A 54 -11.70 5.60 -7.68
N ARG A 55 -11.98 5.63 -6.37
CA ARG A 55 -12.37 6.85 -5.66
C ARG A 55 -11.18 7.40 -4.89
N ILE A 56 -10.96 8.70 -4.98
CA ILE A 56 -10.00 9.38 -4.11
C ILE A 56 -10.51 9.32 -2.68
N LEU A 57 -9.73 8.68 -1.81
CA LEU A 57 -10.01 8.58 -0.39
C LEU A 57 -9.27 9.70 0.34
N ARG A 58 -9.91 10.30 1.36
CA ARG A 58 -9.20 11.16 2.31
C ARG A 58 -8.18 10.35 3.09
N ALA A 59 -7.12 11.01 3.58
CA ALA A 59 -5.99 10.37 4.25
C ALA A 59 -6.43 9.39 5.36
N ASP A 60 -7.32 9.80 6.28
CA ASP A 60 -7.80 8.95 7.37
C ASP A 60 -8.51 7.68 6.87
N THR A 61 -9.33 7.82 5.83
CA THR A 61 -10.06 6.69 5.22
C THR A 61 -9.11 5.78 4.46
N ALA A 62 -8.15 6.36 3.73
CA ALA A 62 -7.11 5.62 3.02
C ALA A 62 -6.25 4.80 3.98
N MET A 63 -5.91 5.37 5.14
CA MET A 63 -5.13 4.72 6.18
C MET A 63 -5.81 3.46 6.72
N VAL A 64 -7.07 3.59 7.15
CA VAL A 64 -7.83 2.44 7.69
C VAL A 64 -8.03 1.37 6.60
N ALA A 65 -8.37 1.76 5.38
CA ALA A 65 -8.55 0.81 4.27
C ALA A 65 -7.25 0.07 3.92
N ALA A 66 -6.12 0.80 3.82
CA ALA A 66 -4.82 0.21 3.53
C ALA A 66 -4.37 -0.74 4.64
N LEU A 67 -4.48 -0.34 5.90
CA LEU A 67 -4.13 -1.19 7.04
C LEU A 67 -4.97 -2.46 7.08
N ALA A 68 -6.29 -2.36 6.87
CA ALA A 68 -7.17 -3.53 6.86
C ALA A 68 -6.79 -4.52 5.74
N LEU A 69 -6.54 -4.03 4.52
CA LEU A 69 -6.12 -4.86 3.39
C LEU A 69 -4.76 -5.53 3.63
N VAL A 70 -3.78 -4.75 4.12
CA VAL A 70 -2.44 -5.27 4.42
C VAL A 70 -2.50 -6.33 5.50
N GLN A 71 -3.26 -6.09 6.59
CA GLN A 71 -3.39 -7.05 7.69
C GLN A 71 -4.12 -8.33 7.27
N ALA A 72 -5.18 -8.23 6.46
CA ALA A 72 -5.93 -9.38 5.97
C ALA A 72 -5.15 -10.25 4.97
N VAL A 73 -4.13 -9.69 4.29
CA VAL A 73 -3.37 -10.43 3.26
C VAL A 73 -1.99 -10.85 3.72
N LEU A 74 -1.26 -9.98 4.43
CA LEU A 74 0.16 -10.19 4.81
C LEU A 74 0.41 -10.10 6.31
N GLY A 75 -0.55 -9.59 7.10
CA GLY A 75 -0.40 -9.38 8.53
C GLY A 75 -1.04 -10.47 9.39
N ASP A 76 -1.44 -10.10 10.60
CA ASP A 76 -1.84 -11.08 11.62
C ASP A 76 -3.35 -11.37 11.63
N ALA A 77 -4.10 -10.71 10.74
CA ALA A 77 -5.55 -10.88 10.58
C ALA A 77 -5.94 -11.78 9.39
N ARG A 78 -5.00 -12.61 8.92
CA ARG A 78 -5.19 -13.59 7.83
C ARG A 78 -6.09 -14.75 8.23
#